data_AF-A0A5D0QGC2-F1
#
_entry.id   AF-A0A5D0QGC2-F1
#
_cell.length_a   1.000
_cell.length_b   1.000
_cell.length_c   1.000
_cell.angle_alpha   90.00
_cell.angle_beta   90.00
_cell.angle_gamma   90.00
#
_symmetry.space_group_name_H-M   'P 1'
#
loop_
_entity.id
_entity.type
_entity.pdbx_description
1 polymer ?
#
loop_
_entity_poly.entity_id
_entity_poly.type
_entity_poly.pdbx_seq_one_letter_code
_entity_poly.pdbx_strand_id
1 'polypeptide(L)'
;MAGSGRLAGLVLLALGPVLAAAYAGAGHVAVRAAVRAQLAGPGWQGGGVDESGLTSLGVDTWRLTWWTAAVVGLAAVAYLVFGVLLQRERRGRTLILVVSGVLIVPYALGFGVALFNPVVLLANLYESPDFLAGLPAWQPYTAWLLLAGGLAQAVGMVLAAAQGKRAAAADMAPVEQAEPSLPPVDEQR
;
A
#
# COMPACT_ATOMS: atom_id res chain seq x y z
N MET A 1 12.29 -25.80 -5.70
CA MET A 1 11.05 -25.09 -5.32
C MET A 1 11.26 -23.62 -4.87
N ALA A 2 12.37 -22.97 -5.21
CA ALA A 2 12.69 -21.61 -4.71
C ALA A 2 11.96 -20.44 -5.42
N GLY A 3 11.30 -20.67 -6.56
CA GLY A 3 10.73 -19.61 -7.40
C GLY A 3 9.37 -19.06 -6.95
N SER A 4 8.47 -19.92 -6.47
CA SER A 4 7.07 -19.55 -6.16
C SER A 4 6.98 -18.61 -4.95
N GLY A 5 7.76 -18.86 -3.89
CA GLY A 5 7.76 -18.03 -2.68
C GLY A 5 8.29 -16.61 -2.91
N ARG A 6 9.23 -16.43 -3.85
CA ARG A 6 9.76 -15.11 -4.22
C ARG A 6 8.72 -14.30 -4.99
N LEU A 7 8.03 -14.94 -5.93
CA LEU A 7 6.99 -14.31 -6.73
C LEU A 7 5.79 -13.89 -5.86
N ALA A 8 5.34 -14.75 -4.94
CA ALA A 8 4.28 -14.42 -3.99
C ALA A 8 4.63 -13.19 -3.12
N GLY A 9 5.87 -13.10 -2.63
CA GLY A 9 6.33 -11.93 -1.87
C GLY A 9 6.32 -10.63 -2.67
N LEU A 10 6.71 -10.68 -3.95
CA LEU A 10 6.67 -9.51 -4.84
C LEU A 10 5.24 -9.07 -5.16
N VAL A 11 4.34 -10.02 -5.42
CA VAL A 11 2.92 -9.74 -5.66
C VAL A 11 2.30 -9.05 -4.45
N LEU A 12 2.56 -9.56 -3.23
CA LEU A 12 2.08 -8.96 -1.99
C LEU A 12 2.62 -7.54 -1.77
N LEU A 13 3.89 -7.29 -2.11
CA LEU A 13 4.47 -5.95 -2.05
C LEU A 13 3.84 -4.98 -3.06
N ALA A 14 3.58 -5.45 -4.29
CA ALA A 14 3.00 -4.64 -5.36
C ALA A 14 1.51 -4.35 -5.15
N LEU A 15 0.84 -5.13 -4.30
CA LEU A 15 -0.57 -4.95 -4.02
C LEU A 15 -0.87 -3.62 -3.31
N GLY A 16 0.06 -3.11 -2.48
CA GLY A 16 -0.12 -1.84 -1.77
C GLY A 16 -0.38 -0.63 -2.70
N PRO A 17 0.55 -0.31 -3.63
CA PRO A 17 0.34 0.77 -4.59
C PRO A 17 -0.90 0.59 -5.46
N VAL A 18 -1.17 -0.66 -5.89
CA VAL A 18 -2.35 -0.98 -6.69
C VAL A 18 -3.64 -0.70 -5.93
N LEU A 19 -3.72 -1.08 -4.66
CA LEU A 19 -4.90 -0.84 -3.83
C LEU A 19 -5.06 0.64 -3.46
N ALA A 20 -3.97 1.39 -3.30
CA ALA A 20 -4.03 2.85 -3.14
C ALA A 20 -4.60 3.54 -4.40
N ALA A 21 -4.18 3.09 -5.59
CA ALA A 21 -4.74 3.59 -6.85
C ALA A 21 -6.22 3.20 -7.02
N ALA A 22 -6.59 1.98 -6.63
CA ALA A 22 -7.98 1.53 -6.64
C ALA A 22 -8.86 2.36 -5.69
N TYR A 23 -8.35 2.68 -4.50
CA TYR A 23 -9.01 3.59 -3.55
C TYR A 23 -9.25 4.98 -4.16
N ALA A 24 -8.23 5.59 -4.80
CA ALA A 24 -8.40 6.87 -5.48
C ALA A 24 -9.45 6.81 -6.60
N GLY A 25 -9.40 5.76 -7.44
CA GLY A 25 -10.35 5.57 -8.52
C GLY A 25 -11.79 5.42 -8.02
N ALA A 26 -12.00 4.58 -7.01
CA ALA A 26 -13.31 4.41 -6.38
C ALA A 26 -13.81 5.73 -5.76
N GLY A 27 -12.93 6.45 -5.06
CA GLY A 27 -13.24 7.77 -4.51
C GLY A 27 -13.67 8.78 -5.58
N HIS A 28 -12.98 8.82 -6.72
CA HIS A 28 -13.34 9.71 -7.83
C HIS A 28 -14.76 9.44 -8.35
N VAL A 29 -15.09 8.16 -8.54
CA VAL A 29 -16.42 7.73 -9.01
C VAL A 29 -17.49 8.11 -8.00
N ALA A 30 -17.25 7.90 -6.70
CA ALA A 30 -18.19 8.27 -5.64
C ALA A 30 -18.44 9.78 -5.58
N VAL A 31 -17.38 10.59 -5.65
CA VAL A 31 -17.51 12.07 -5.66
C VAL A 31 -18.29 12.54 -6.88
N ARG A 32 -18.03 11.98 -8.07
CA ARG A 32 -18.79 12.33 -9.27
C ARG A 32 -20.27 11.95 -9.17
N ALA A 33 -20.58 10.80 -8.60
CA ALA A 33 -21.96 10.39 -8.36
C ALA A 33 -22.67 11.36 -7.40
N ALA A 34 -22.01 11.71 -6.30
CA ALA A 34 -22.52 12.67 -5.31
C ALA A 34 -22.74 14.07 -5.89
N VAL A 35 -21.79 14.58 -6.68
CA VAL A 35 -21.95 15.87 -7.39
C VAL A 35 -23.14 15.83 -8.34
N ARG A 36 -23.32 14.76 -9.12
CA ARG A 36 -24.48 14.66 -10.03
C ARG A 36 -25.81 14.69 -9.26
N ALA A 37 -25.88 13.99 -8.13
CA ALA A 37 -27.05 14.02 -7.28
C ALA A 37 -27.29 15.41 -6.68
N GLN A 38 -26.23 16.08 -6.22
CA GLN A 38 -26.30 17.47 -5.74
C GLN A 38 -26.86 18.41 -6.82
N LEU A 39 -26.34 18.33 -8.05
CA LEU A 39 -26.78 19.20 -9.16
C LEU A 39 -28.23 18.92 -9.60
N ALA A 40 -28.69 17.68 -9.48
CA ALA A 40 -30.07 17.30 -9.78
C ALA A 40 -31.03 17.54 -8.59
N GLY A 41 -30.49 17.87 -7.42
CA GLY A 41 -31.24 18.06 -6.19
C GLY A 41 -32.08 19.34 -6.20
N PRO A 42 -33.26 19.34 -5.55
CA PRO A 42 -34.12 20.51 -5.48
C PRO A 42 -33.49 21.66 -4.66
N GLY A 43 -32.48 21.35 -3.82
CA GLY A 43 -31.74 22.35 -3.05
C GLY A 43 -30.65 23.07 -3.85
N TRP A 44 -30.41 22.68 -5.12
CA TRP A 44 -29.36 23.28 -5.92
C TRP A 44 -29.73 24.67 -6.45
N GLN A 45 -28.97 25.68 -6.04
CA GLN A 45 -29.21 27.09 -6.39
C GLN A 45 -28.41 27.56 -7.61
N GLY A 46 -27.83 26.66 -8.41
CA GLY A 46 -27.03 27.04 -9.58
C GLY A 46 -25.65 27.59 -9.23
N GLY A 47 -25.01 27.09 -8.17
CA GLY A 47 -23.65 27.47 -7.77
C GLY A 47 -22.58 27.17 -8.83
N GLY A 48 -21.38 27.70 -8.61
CA GLY A 48 -20.25 27.51 -9.53
C GLY A 48 -19.87 26.03 -9.70
N VAL A 49 -19.70 25.62 -10.95
CA VAL A 49 -19.16 24.32 -11.34
C VAL A 49 -17.82 24.57 -12.04
N ASP A 50 -16.78 23.87 -11.62
CA ASP A 50 -15.45 24.03 -12.20
C ASP A 50 -15.36 23.38 -13.60
N GLU A 51 -14.20 23.53 -14.26
CA GLU A 51 -13.95 22.93 -15.59
C GLU A 51 -14.00 21.39 -15.58
N SER A 52 -13.84 20.76 -14.41
CA SER A 52 -13.90 19.30 -14.26
C SER A 52 -15.33 18.77 -14.04
N GLY A 53 -16.31 19.66 -13.96
CA GLY A 53 -17.70 19.35 -13.70
C GLY A 53 -18.02 19.11 -12.22
N LEU A 54 -17.17 19.58 -11.31
CA LEU A 54 -17.34 19.43 -9.87
C LEU A 54 -17.80 20.73 -9.21
N THR A 55 -18.65 20.61 -8.20
CA THR A 55 -18.95 21.72 -7.26
C THR A 55 -17.73 21.97 -6.37
N SER A 56 -17.67 23.11 -5.68
CA SER A 56 -16.60 23.39 -4.69
C SER A 56 -16.44 22.27 -3.65
N LEU A 57 -17.56 21.79 -3.09
CA LEU A 57 -17.59 20.62 -2.22
C LEU A 57 -17.02 19.37 -2.89
N GLY A 58 -17.38 19.11 -4.16
CA GLY A 58 -16.83 18.01 -4.94
C GLY A 58 -15.31 18.10 -5.13
N VAL A 59 -14.79 19.30 -5.41
CA VAL A 59 -13.35 19.56 -5.57
C VAL A 59 -12.60 19.32 -4.27
N ASP A 60 -13.09 19.87 -3.16
CA ASP A 60 -12.45 19.72 -1.84
C ASP A 60 -12.42 18.26 -1.39
N THR A 61 -13.55 17.57 -1.59
CA THR A 61 -13.68 16.14 -1.31
C THR A 61 -12.73 15.30 -2.17
N TRP A 62 -12.65 15.60 -3.46
CA TRP A 62 -11.75 14.91 -4.37
C TRP A 62 -10.28 15.15 -4.01
N ARG A 63 -9.90 16.39 -3.71
CA ARG A 63 -8.54 16.74 -3.27
C ARG A 63 -8.14 15.97 -2.02
N LEU A 64 -9.01 15.90 -1.02
CA LEU A 64 -8.72 15.19 0.22
C LEU A 64 -8.53 13.68 -0.01
N THR A 65 -9.39 13.08 -0.83
CA THR A 65 -9.29 11.67 -1.22
C THR A 65 -8.01 11.39 -2.00
N TRP A 66 -7.69 12.26 -2.97
CA TRP A 66 -6.48 12.18 -3.79
C TRP A 66 -5.21 12.30 -2.93
N TRP A 67 -5.14 13.28 -2.04
CA TRP A 67 -4.00 13.46 -1.14
C TRP A 67 -3.79 12.26 -0.21
N THR A 68 -4.89 11.72 0.34
CA THR A 68 -4.83 10.51 1.18
C THR A 68 -4.27 9.33 0.38
N ALA A 69 -4.78 9.10 -0.83
CA ALA A 69 -4.31 8.05 -1.70
C ALA A 69 -2.83 8.24 -2.10
N ALA A 70 -2.42 9.47 -2.38
CA ALA A 70 -1.05 9.80 -2.77
C ALA A 70 -0.06 9.54 -1.63
N VAL A 71 -0.39 9.95 -0.40
CA VAL A 71 0.46 9.72 0.78
C VAL A 71 0.60 8.22 1.05
N VAL A 72 -0.52 7.49 1.08
CA VAL A 72 -0.50 6.03 1.31
C VAL A 72 0.19 5.29 0.17
N GLY A 73 -0.06 5.70 -1.08
CA GLY A 73 0.56 5.13 -2.27
C GLY A 73 2.07 5.35 -2.29
N LEU A 74 2.55 6.54 -1.92
CA LEU A 74 3.98 6.83 -1.82
C LEU A 74 4.64 5.99 -0.73
N ALA A 75 4.02 5.87 0.45
CA ALA A 75 4.50 4.99 1.50
C ALA A 75 4.54 3.53 1.04
N ALA A 76 3.51 3.08 0.30
CA ALA A 76 3.46 1.74 -0.27
C ALA A 76 4.58 1.50 -1.30
N VAL A 77 4.89 2.47 -2.15
CA VAL A 77 6.00 2.37 -3.10
C VAL A 77 7.34 2.27 -2.36
N ALA A 78 7.54 3.07 -1.31
CA ALA A 78 8.75 2.98 -0.48
C ALA A 78 8.89 1.59 0.14
N TYR A 79 7.81 1.01 0.67
CA TYR A 79 7.81 -0.36 1.19
C TYR A 79 8.15 -1.41 0.14
N LEU A 80 7.63 -1.27 -1.08
CA LEU A 80 7.97 -2.15 -2.19
C LEU A 80 9.47 -2.09 -2.51
N VAL A 81 10.03 -0.89 -2.60
CA VAL A 81 11.47 -0.68 -2.85
C VAL A 81 12.30 -1.32 -1.74
N PHE A 82 11.95 -1.10 -0.47
CA PHE A 82 12.64 -1.72 0.66
C PHE A 82 12.52 -3.23 0.69
N GLY A 83 11.35 -3.78 0.38
CA GLY A 83 11.15 -5.22 0.24
C GLY A 83 12.06 -5.83 -0.83
N VAL A 84 12.22 -5.16 -1.98
CA VAL A 84 13.12 -5.60 -3.05
C VAL A 84 14.59 -5.49 -2.64
N LEU A 85 14.98 -4.41 -1.97
CA LEU A 85 16.36 -4.23 -1.48
C LEU A 85 16.74 -5.26 -0.42
N LEU A 86 15.82 -5.60 0.50
CA LEU A 86 16.00 -6.65 1.50
C LEU A 86 16.22 -8.04 0.89
N GLN A 87 15.75 -8.28 -0.33
CA GLN A 87 16.03 -9.53 -1.06
C GLN A 87 17.43 -9.55 -1.68
N ARG A 88 18.07 -8.40 -1.89
CA ARG A 88 19.30 -8.28 -2.67
C ARG A 88 20.59 -8.21 -1.84
N GLU A 89 20.58 -7.65 -0.62
CA GLU A 89 21.84 -7.39 0.11
C GLU A 89 21.87 -7.86 1.57
N ARG A 90 23.07 -8.26 2.04
CA ARG A 90 23.37 -8.61 3.45
C ARG A 90 23.73 -7.38 4.33
N ARG A 91 24.18 -6.25 3.76
CA ARG A 91 24.60 -5.03 4.49
C ARG A 91 23.50 -3.96 4.43
N GLY A 92 23.26 -3.22 5.53
CA GLY A 92 22.26 -2.13 5.59
C GLY A 92 20.86 -2.52 6.07
N ARG A 93 20.65 -3.79 6.45
CA ARG A 93 19.35 -4.35 6.83
C ARG A 93 18.67 -3.66 8.02
N THR A 94 19.45 -3.23 9.00
CA THR A 94 18.95 -2.52 10.19
C THR A 94 18.37 -1.15 9.82
N LEU A 95 19.05 -0.39 8.95
CA LEU A 95 18.57 0.91 8.51
C LEU A 95 17.25 0.77 7.73
N ILE A 96 17.16 -0.23 6.85
CA ILE A 96 15.93 -0.53 6.11
C ILE A 96 14.78 -0.89 7.08
N LEU A 97 15.03 -1.71 8.11
CA LEU A 97 14.01 -2.05 9.11
C LEU A 97 13.53 -0.84 9.91
N VAL A 98 14.45 0.06 10.30
CA VAL A 98 14.10 1.28 11.04
C VAL A 98 13.27 2.22 10.16
N VAL A 99 13.69 2.48 8.92
CA VAL A 99 12.94 3.33 7.99
C VAL A 99 11.57 2.73 7.66
N SER A 100 11.50 1.41 7.49
CA SER A 100 10.24 0.67 7.35
C SER A 100 9.33 0.81 8.57
N GLY A 101 9.89 0.84 9.79
CA GLY A 101 9.13 1.09 11.01
C GLY A 101 8.54 2.50 11.03
N VAL A 102 9.29 3.51 10.59
CA VAL A 102 8.81 4.91 10.51
C VAL A 102 7.70 5.07 9.47
N LEU A 103 7.79 4.37 8.34
CA LEU A 103 6.79 4.41 7.26
C LEU A 103 5.42 3.83 7.66
N ILE A 104 5.32 3.12 8.80
CA ILE A 104 4.03 2.58 9.26
C ILE A 104 3.11 3.73 9.69
N VAL A 105 3.70 4.83 10.18
CA VAL A 105 2.99 5.98 10.72
C VAL A 105 2.18 6.70 9.63
N PRO A 106 2.76 7.16 8.51
CA PRO A 106 1.97 7.78 7.44
C PRO A 106 0.96 6.82 6.82
N TYR A 107 1.24 5.51 6.78
CA TYR A 107 0.29 4.50 6.29
C TYR A 107 -0.92 4.37 7.22
N ALA A 108 -0.67 4.23 8.52
CA ALA A 108 -1.70 4.12 9.55
C ALA A 108 -2.53 5.42 9.65
N LEU A 109 -1.89 6.58 9.53
CA LEU A 109 -2.58 7.88 9.47
C LEU A 109 -3.49 7.97 8.25
N GLY A 110 -3.01 7.61 7.06
CA GLY A 110 -3.84 7.62 5.85
C GLY A 110 -5.02 6.66 5.92
N PHE A 111 -4.82 5.48 6.49
CA PHE A 111 -5.92 4.54 6.77
C PHE A 111 -6.92 5.10 7.81
N GLY A 112 -6.42 5.70 8.89
CA GLY A 112 -7.25 6.35 9.90
C GLY A 112 -8.11 7.47 9.31
N VAL A 113 -7.53 8.34 8.48
CA VAL A 113 -8.26 9.38 7.75
C VAL A 113 -9.34 8.76 6.87
N ALA A 114 -9.04 7.68 6.14
CA ALA A 114 -10.03 7.01 5.30
C ALA A 114 -11.20 6.40 6.11
N LEU A 115 -10.94 5.87 7.31
CA LEU A 115 -11.96 5.32 8.21
C LEU A 115 -12.97 6.37 8.68
N PHE A 116 -12.54 7.60 8.93
CA PHE A 116 -13.44 8.70 9.32
C PHE A 116 -14.37 9.16 8.20
N ASN A 117 -14.24 8.58 7.00
CA ASN A 117 -15.02 8.92 5.81
C ASN A 117 -15.06 10.43 5.54
N PRO A 118 -13.94 11.00 5.04
CA PRO A 118 -13.79 12.45 4.87
C PRO A 118 -14.87 13.05 3.97
N VAL A 119 -15.42 12.25 3.05
CA VAL A 119 -16.50 12.62 2.14
C VAL A 119 -17.78 12.93 2.90
N VAL A 120 -18.17 12.07 3.83
CA VAL A 120 -19.36 12.28 4.67
C VAL A 120 -19.14 13.44 5.63
N LEU A 121 -17.95 13.57 6.20
CA LEU A 121 -17.61 14.66 7.10
C LEU A 121 -17.71 16.03 6.40
N LEU A 122 -17.13 16.16 5.20
CA LEU A 122 -17.21 17.39 4.41
C LEU A 122 -18.64 17.70 3.96
N ALA A 123 -19.40 16.70 3.52
CA ALA A 123 -20.77 16.94 3.08
C ALA A 123 -21.70 17.38 4.23
N ASN A 124 -21.48 16.87 5.45
CA ASN A 124 -22.15 17.39 6.65
C ASN A 124 -21.70 18.81 7.00
N LEU A 125 -20.41 19.11 6.89
CA LEU A 125 -19.87 20.46 7.14
C LEU A 125 -20.43 21.51 6.18
N TYR A 126 -20.69 21.12 4.93
CA TYR A 126 -21.31 21.97 3.90
C TYR A 126 -22.84 21.92 3.91
N GLU A 127 -23.46 21.22 4.86
CA GLU A 127 -24.92 21.05 4.97
C GLU A 127 -25.59 20.66 3.64
N SER A 128 -24.99 19.73 2.90
CA SER A 128 -25.45 19.33 1.56
C SER A 128 -26.07 17.93 1.56
N PRO A 129 -27.37 17.80 1.92
CA PRO A 129 -28.04 16.50 2.00
C PRO A 129 -28.16 15.81 0.64
N ASP A 130 -28.34 16.57 -0.44
CA ASP A 130 -28.42 16.03 -1.81
C ASP A 130 -27.10 15.38 -2.25
N PHE A 131 -25.97 15.93 -1.82
CA PHE A 131 -24.66 15.33 -2.07
C PHE A 131 -24.50 14.02 -1.29
N LEU A 132 -24.88 14.00 -0.01
CA LEU A 132 -24.86 12.79 0.82
C LEU A 132 -25.75 11.68 0.26
N ALA A 133 -26.96 12.02 -0.18
CA ALA A 133 -27.90 11.08 -0.78
C ALA A 133 -27.37 10.45 -2.08
N GLY A 134 -26.50 11.17 -2.80
CA GLY A 134 -25.83 10.69 -4.00
C GLY A 134 -24.62 9.79 -3.77
N LEU A 135 -24.16 9.64 -2.51
CA LEU A 135 -23.01 8.80 -2.23
C LEU A 135 -23.35 7.33 -2.41
N PRO A 136 -22.56 6.57 -3.19
CA PRO A 136 -22.77 5.15 -3.31
C PRO A 136 -22.62 4.42 -1.96
N ALA A 137 -23.51 3.47 -1.67
CA ALA A 137 -23.48 2.71 -0.42
C ALA A 137 -22.16 1.92 -0.19
N TRP A 138 -21.40 1.63 -1.25
CA TRP A 138 -20.11 0.97 -1.16
C TRP A 138 -18.96 1.90 -0.76
N GLN A 139 -19.13 3.23 -0.84
CA GLN A 139 -18.05 4.20 -0.62
C GLN A 139 -17.35 4.08 0.73
N PRO A 140 -18.05 3.87 1.88
CA PRO A 140 -17.38 3.72 3.17
C PRO A 140 -16.43 2.51 3.22
N TYR A 141 -16.75 1.47 2.45
CA TYR A 141 -15.97 0.24 2.43
C TYR A 141 -14.65 0.36 1.65
N THR A 142 -14.46 1.45 0.89
CA THR A 142 -13.21 1.66 0.15
C THR A 142 -12.00 1.85 1.07
N ALA A 143 -12.20 2.32 2.31
CA ALA A 143 -11.13 2.41 3.31
C ALA A 143 -10.46 1.06 3.59
N TRP A 144 -11.21 -0.05 3.49
CA TRP A 144 -10.68 -1.41 3.67
C TRP A 144 -9.66 -1.80 2.60
N LEU A 145 -9.68 -1.17 1.41
CA LEU A 145 -8.67 -1.40 0.39
C LEU A 145 -7.28 -0.96 0.88
N LEU A 146 -7.20 0.16 1.60
CA LEU A 146 -5.94 0.64 2.17
C LEU A 146 -5.46 -0.30 3.28
N LEU A 147 -6.36 -0.80 4.14
CA LEU A 147 -5.99 -1.80 5.14
C LEU A 147 -5.45 -3.08 4.50
N ALA A 148 -6.17 -3.60 3.50
CA ALA A 148 -5.77 -4.79 2.77
C ALA A 148 -4.40 -4.61 2.11
N GLY A 149 -4.13 -3.43 1.55
CA GLY A 149 -2.82 -3.05 1.02
C GLY A 149 -1.73 -3.09 2.09
N GLY A 150 -1.98 -2.50 3.25
CA GLY A 150 -1.01 -2.44 4.34
C GLY A 150 -0.68 -3.82 4.88
N LEU A 151 -1.71 -4.66 5.07
CA LEU A 151 -1.54 -6.04 5.50
C LEU A 151 -0.77 -6.88 4.48
N ALA A 152 -1.11 -6.76 3.19
CA ALA A 152 -0.42 -7.48 2.13
C ALA A 152 1.07 -7.08 2.09
N GLN A 153 1.38 -5.80 2.19
CA GLN A 153 2.77 -5.32 2.20
C GLN A 153 3.53 -5.74 3.45
N ALA A 154 2.90 -5.72 4.62
CA ALA A 154 3.50 -6.21 5.86
C ALA A 154 3.89 -7.68 5.73
N VAL A 155 2.98 -8.53 5.24
CA VAL A 155 3.27 -9.96 4.98
C VAL A 155 4.38 -10.11 3.93
N GLY A 156 4.31 -9.36 2.83
CA GLY A 156 5.32 -9.37 1.78
C GLY A 156 6.73 -9.03 2.31
N MET A 157 6.84 -8.03 3.18
CA MET A 157 8.10 -7.67 3.84
C MET A 157 8.61 -8.74 4.79
N VAL A 158 7.73 -9.37 5.58
CA VAL A 158 8.12 -10.47 6.48
C VAL A 158 8.67 -11.65 5.66
N LEU A 159 8.00 -12.01 4.57
CA LEU A 159 8.46 -13.08 3.67
C LEU A 159 9.79 -12.74 3.00
N ALA A 160 9.96 -11.51 2.51
CA ALA A 160 11.22 -11.03 1.92
C ALA A 160 12.37 -11.09 2.95
N ALA A 161 12.12 -10.66 4.18
CA ALA A 161 13.09 -10.74 5.26
C ALA A 161 13.43 -12.21 5.62
N ALA A 162 12.44 -13.09 5.72
CA ALA A 162 12.67 -14.50 6.01
C ALA A 162 13.51 -15.20 4.93
N GLN A 163 13.24 -14.90 3.64
CA GLN A 163 14.03 -15.41 2.52
C GLN A 163 15.48 -14.94 2.57
N GLY A 164 15.71 -13.66 2.87
CA GLY A 164 17.07 -13.13 3.05
C GLY A 164 17.84 -13.80 4.19
N LYS A 165 17.17 -14.25 5.27
CA LYS A 165 17.82 -15.03 6.35
C LYS A 165 18.23 -16.43 5.89
N ARG A 166 17.36 -17.12 5.15
CA ARG A 166 17.63 -18.48 4.65
C ARG A 166 18.77 -18.51 3.64
N ALA A 167 18.78 -17.56 2.70
CA ALA A 167 19.90 -17.42 1.76
C ALA A 167 21.23 -17.16 2.51
N ALA A 168 21.19 -16.31 3.54
CA ALA A 168 22.38 -16.03 4.33
C ALA A 168 22.92 -17.25 5.10
N ALA A 169 22.03 -18.11 5.60
CA ALA A 169 22.40 -19.35 6.28
C ALA A 169 22.94 -20.41 5.29
N ALA A 170 22.42 -20.45 4.07
CA ALA A 170 22.89 -21.39 3.04
C ALA A 170 24.33 -21.11 2.59
N ASP A 171 24.76 -19.85 2.44
CA ASP A 171 26.18 -19.59 2.11
C ASP A 171 27.12 -19.79 3.32
N MET A 172 26.58 -19.97 4.53
CA MET A 172 27.36 -20.28 5.73
C MET A 172 27.33 -21.78 6.08
N ALA A 173 26.61 -22.61 5.32
CA ALA A 173 26.70 -24.06 5.44
C ALA A 173 28.13 -24.47 5.07
N PRO A 174 28.87 -25.15 5.96
CA PRO A 174 30.30 -25.30 5.82
C PRO A 174 30.67 -26.17 4.61
N VAL A 175 31.81 -25.84 4.00
CA VAL A 175 32.63 -26.75 3.19
C VAL A 175 33.19 -27.84 4.12
N GLU A 176 32.31 -28.63 4.72
CA GLU A 176 32.64 -29.77 5.57
C GLU A 176 32.36 -31.03 4.76
N GLN A 177 33.24 -31.24 3.76
CA GLN A 177 33.52 -32.52 3.08
C GLN A 177 34.57 -32.29 1.97
N ALA A 178 35.69 -31.65 2.33
CA ALA A 178 36.95 -31.91 1.67
C ALA A 178 37.86 -32.49 2.75
N GLU A 179 37.49 -33.68 3.22
CA GLU A 179 38.43 -34.54 3.93
C GLU A 179 39.63 -34.70 2.98
N PRO A 180 40.83 -34.24 3.34
CA PRO A 180 42.00 -34.47 2.51
C PRO A 180 42.20 -35.97 2.51
N SER A 181 41.86 -36.63 1.39
CA SER A 181 42.26 -38.01 1.15
C SER A 181 43.79 -38.02 1.19
N LEU A 182 44.34 -38.40 2.34
CA LEU A 182 45.77 -38.65 2.46
C LEU A 182 46.12 -39.66 1.37
N PRO A 183 47.17 -39.40 0.57
CA PRO A 183 47.59 -40.36 -0.43
C PRO A 183 47.91 -41.70 0.28
N PRO A 184 47.62 -42.84 -0.36
CA PRO A 184 47.98 -44.13 0.20
C PRO A 184 49.46 -44.13 0.53
N VAL A 185 49.78 -44.43 1.79
CA VAL A 185 51.15 -44.65 2.24
C VAL A 185 51.57 -45.96 1.58
N ASP A 186 52.19 -45.86 0.41
CA ASP A 186 52.90 -46.98 -0.18
C ASP A 186 54.01 -47.38 0.80
N GLU A 187 53.81 -48.55 1.41
CA GLU A 187 54.80 -49.27 2.20
C GLU A 187 56.05 -49.51 1.34
N GLN A 188 57.05 -48.65 1.49
CA GLN A 188 58.43 -49.03 1.23
C GLN A 188 58.93 -49.88 2.40
N ARG A 189 58.89 -51.21 2.26
CA ARG A 189 59.91 -52.12 2.80
C ARG A 189 59.86 -53.50 2.18
#